data_AF-A0A966SEA5-F1
#
_entry.id   AF-A0A966SEA5-F1
#
_cell.length_a   1.000
_cell.length_b   1.000
_cell.length_c   1.000
_cell.angle_alpha   90.00
_cell.angle_beta   90.00
_cell.angle_gamma   90.00
#
_symmetry.space_group_name_H-M   'P 1'
#
loop_
_entity.id
_entity.type
_entity.pdbx_description
1 polymer ?
#
loop_
_entity_poly.entity_id
_entity_poly.type
_entity_poly.pdbx_seq_one_letter_code
_entity_poly.pdbx_strand_id
1 'polypeptide(L)'
;MKRDAGLRKQAVRALARTQEGASGLLRLAREDQLPADLKFTATTELNAVRWPELKAEAAKLLPPPPGQGDKALPPVAELFAMKGDAKRGAEVFSPAASKAKSPSCPPACNRP
;
A
#
# COMPACT_ATOMS: atom_id res chain seq x y z
N MET A 1 -22.61 11.51 8.81
CA MET A 1 -22.38 10.06 8.99
C MET A 1 -21.13 9.62 8.24
N LYS A 2 -20.03 9.32 8.94
CA LYS A 2 -18.80 8.80 8.32
C LYS A 2 -18.90 7.28 8.24
N ARG A 3 -19.06 6.72 7.04
CA ARG A 3 -19.10 5.27 6.83
C ARG A 3 -17.77 4.65 7.23
N ASP A 4 -17.82 3.41 7.74
CA ASP A 4 -16.64 2.66 8.17
C ASP A 4 -15.52 2.70 7.12
N ALA A 5 -14.27 2.88 7.58
CA ALA A 5 -13.12 3.02 6.71
C ALA A 5 -12.79 1.73 5.96
N GLY A 6 -13.06 0.56 6.56
CA GLY A 6 -12.92 -0.74 5.92
C GLY A 6 -13.90 -0.91 4.76
N LEU A 7 -15.18 -0.57 4.98
CA LEU A 7 -16.20 -0.62 3.94
C LEU A 7 -15.87 0.31 2.76
N ARG A 8 -15.38 1.52 3.03
CA ARG A 8 -14.95 2.46 1.97
C ARG A 8 -13.78 1.90 1.16
N LYS A 9 -12.79 1.28 1.80
CA LYS A 9 -11.67 0.64 1.09
C LYS A 9 -12.17 -0.49 0.20
N GLN A 10 -13.10 -1.30 0.68
CA GLN A 10 -13.67 -2.40 -0.09
C GLN A 10 -14.46 -1.89 -1.31
N ALA A 11 -15.19 -0.78 -1.17
CA ALA A 11 -15.84 -0.10 -2.29
C ALA A 11 -14.84 0.39 -3.35
N VAL A 12 -13.70 0.98 -2.93
CA VAL A 12 -12.62 1.38 -3.84
C VAL A 12 -12.07 0.18 -4.63
N ARG A 13 -11.84 -0.96 -3.96
CA ARG A 13 -11.39 -2.20 -4.62
C ARG A 13 -12.40 -2.70 -5.64
N ALA A 14 -13.69 -2.67 -5.30
CA ALA A 14 -14.75 -3.09 -6.22
C ALA A 14 -14.84 -2.17 -7.44
N LEU A 15 -14.76 -0.86 -7.24
CA LEU A 15 -14.78 0.13 -8.32
C LEU A 15 -13.57 0.00 -9.25
N ALA A 16 -12.39 -0.29 -8.72
CA ALA A 16 -11.19 -0.49 -9.55
C ALA A 16 -11.29 -1.72 -10.49
N ARG A 17 -12.20 -2.67 -10.22
CA ARG A 17 -12.39 -3.87 -11.06
C ARG A 17 -13.22 -3.61 -12.32
N THR A 18 -13.92 -2.48 -12.40
CA THR A 18 -14.71 -2.09 -13.58
C THR A 18 -14.07 -0.89 -14.26
N GLN A 19 -14.23 -0.77 -15.58
CA GLN A 19 -13.57 0.29 -16.35
C GLN A 19 -14.12 1.66 -15.96
N GLU A 20 -15.45 1.76 -15.83
CA GLU A 20 -16.16 2.98 -15.41
C GLU A 20 -15.88 3.34 -13.95
N GLY A 21 -15.72 2.34 -13.07
CA GLY A 21 -15.37 2.58 -11.67
C GLY A 21 -13.93 3.08 -11.53
N ALA A 22 -13.00 2.51 -12.29
CA ALA A 22 -11.62 2.95 -12.32
C ALA A 22 -11.48 4.38 -12.90
N SER A 23 -12.20 4.71 -13.98
CA SER A 23 -12.20 6.08 -14.53
C SER A 23 -12.83 7.09 -13.57
N GLY A 24 -13.92 6.72 -12.88
CA GLY A 24 -14.52 7.55 -11.83
C GLY A 24 -13.57 7.81 -10.66
N LEU A 25 -12.83 6.79 -10.22
CA LEU A 25 -11.80 6.92 -9.19
C LEU A 25 -10.64 7.82 -9.65
N LEU A 26 -10.22 7.74 -10.92
CA LEU A 26 -9.19 8.63 -11.48
C LEU A 26 -9.65 10.09 -11.55
N ARG A 27 -10.91 10.34 -11.90
CA ARG A 27 -11.48 11.69 -11.84
C ARG A 27 -11.45 12.26 -10.43
N LEU A 28 -11.89 11.47 -9.44
CA LEU A 28 -11.83 11.86 -8.03
C LEU A 28 -10.38 12.11 -7.57
N ALA A 29 -9.40 11.36 -8.11
CA ALA A 29 -7.99 11.54 -7.81
C ALA A 29 -7.45 12.84 -8.39
N ARG A 30 -7.88 13.18 -9.61
CA ARG A 30 -7.53 14.45 -10.28
C ARG A 30 -8.12 15.67 -9.56
N GLU A 31 -9.30 15.52 -8.97
CA GLU A 31 -9.99 16.57 -8.20
C GLU A 31 -9.52 16.63 -6.73
N ASP A 32 -8.53 15.83 -6.33
CA ASP A 32 -8.04 15.70 -4.94
C ASP A 32 -9.15 15.40 -3.90
N GLN A 33 -10.27 14.82 -4.35
CA GLN A 33 -11.40 14.46 -3.49
C GLN A 33 -11.25 13.10 -2.83
N LEU A 34 -10.13 12.41 -3.03
CA LEU A 34 -9.84 11.16 -2.34
C LEU A 34 -9.34 11.40 -0.91
N PRO A 35 -10.06 10.92 0.11
CA PRO A 35 -9.61 10.97 1.50
C PRO A 35 -8.25 10.27 1.66
N ALA A 36 -7.38 10.79 2.53
CA ALA A 36 -6.05 10.23 2.79
C ALA A 36 -6.08 8.72 3.14
N ASP A 37 -7.09 8.28 3.90
CA ASP A 37 -7.30 6.86 4.25
C ASP A 37 -7.45 5.93 3.04
N LEU A 38 -7.95 6.47 1.92
CA LEU A 38 -8.28 5.73 0.69
C LEU A 38 -7.24 5.93 -0.40
N LYS A 39 -6.43 7.00 -0.32
CA LYS A 39 -5.41 7.32 -1.34
C LYS A 39 -4.47 6.14 -1.57
N PHE A 40 -3.95 5.52 -0.52
CA PHE A 40 -3.11 4.32 -0.65
C PHE A 40 -3.80 3.13 -1.32
N THR A 41 -5.06 2.86 -0.95
CA THR A 41 -5.84 1.75 -1.54
C THR A 41 -6.14 2.05 -3.01
N ALA A 42 -6.56 3.27 -3.34
CA ALA A 42 -6.82 3.70 -4.70
C ALA A 42 -5.55 3.64 -5.57
N THR A 43 -4.41 4.12 -5.06
CA THR A 43 -3.11 4.01 -5.75
C THR A 43 -2.77 2.56 -6.05
N THR A 44 -2.90 1.66 -5.08
CA THR A 44 -2.55 0.24 -5.25
C THR A 44 -3.44 -0.43 -6.30
N GLU A 45 -4.75 -0.23 -6.21
CA GLU A 45 -5.72 -0.88 -7.10
C GLU A 45 -5.70 -0.26 -8.52
N LEU A 46 -5.60 1.07 -8.65
CA LEU A 46 -5.56 1.75 -9.95
C LEU A 46 -4.26 1.50 -10.72
N ASN A 47 -3.13 1.25 -10.03
CA ASN A 47 -1.91 0.82 -10.71
C ASN A 47 -1.92 -0.68 -11.11
N ALA A 48 -2.88 -1.45 -10.59
CA ALA A 48 -3.05 -2.88 -10.88
C ALA A 48 -4.16 -3.19 -11.91
N VAL A 49 -4.88 -2.17 -12.40
CA VAL A 49 -5.96 -2.37 -13.38
C VAL A 49 -5.45 -2.94 -14.70
N ARG A 50 -6.33 -3.72 -15.35
CA ARG A 50 -6.02 -4.40 -16.62
C ARG A 50 -5.96 -3.47 -17.83
N TRP A 51 -6.49 -2.26 -17.73
CA TRP A 51 -6.56 -1.30 -18.84
C TRP A 51 -5.30 -0.44 -18.87
N PRO A 52 -4.48 -0.51 -19.94
CA PRO A 52 -3.18 0.16 -19.98
C PRO A 52 -3.28 1.69 -19.94
N GLU A 53 -4.30 2.27 -20.58
CA GLU A 53 -4.54 3.72 -20.60
C GLU A 53 -4.81 4.27 -19.18
N LEU A 54 -5.76 3.65 -18.47
CA LEU A 54 -6.11 4.04 -17.10
C LEU A 54 -4.94 3.81 -16.14
N LYS A 55 -4.16 2.74 -16.33
CA LYS A 55 -2.95 2.48 -15.55
C LYS A 55 -1.89 3.57 -15.75
N ALA A 56 -1.68 4.02 -16.99
CA ALA A 56 -0.74 5.09 -17.29
C ALA A 56 -1.18 6.43 -16.68
N GLU A 57 -2.49 6.73 -16.67
CA GLU A 57 -3.03 7.89 -15.97
C GLU A 57 -2.90 7.78 -14.45
N ALA A 58 -3.20 6.61 -13.89
CA ALA A 58 -3.04 6.33 -12.47
C ALA A 58 -1.60 6.55 -12.00
N ALA A 59 -0.61 6.08 -12.77
CA ALA A 59 0.80 6.23 -12.44
C ALA A 59 1.25 7.71 -12.39
N LYS A 60 0.61 8.60 -13.16
CA LYS A 60 0.90 10.05 -13.16
C LYS A 60 0.26 10.77 -11.99
N LEU A 61 -1.01 10.48 -11.70
CA LEU A 61 -1.80 11.18 -10.69
C LEU A 61 -1.55 10.64 -9.27
N LEU A 62 -1.34 9.33 -9.17
CA LEU A 62 -1.17 8.58 -7.94
C LEU A 62 0.10 7.74 -8.07
N PRO A 63 1.28 8.36 -7.98
CA PRO A 63 2.53 7.61 -7.99
C PRO A 63 2.50 6.61 -6.83
N PRO A 64 2.87 5.33 -7.07
CA PRO A 64 3.03 4.38 -5.98
C PRO A 64 4.03 4.97 -4.97
N PRO A 65 3.74 4.87 -3.66
CA PRO A 65 4.71 5.33 -2.68
C PRO A 65 6.02 4.61 -2.94
N PRO A 66 7.16 5.34 -2.91
CA PRO A 66 8.46 4.71 -3.00
C PRO A 66 8.50 3.53 -2.04
N GLY A 67 8.85 2.35 -2.55
CA GLY A 67 9.06 1.20 -1.68
C GLY A 67 10.08 1.59 -0.62
N GLN A 68 9.95 1.09 0.61
CA GLN A 68 11.02 1.21 1.61
C GLN A 68 12.25 0.44 1.11
N GLY A 69 13.01 1.08 0.24
CA GLY A 69 13.87 0.42 -0.73
C GLY A 69 14.00 1.24 -2.01
N ASP A 70 14.16 2.56 -1.90
CA ASP A 70 14.46 3.49 -3.01
C ASP A 70 15.81 3.25 -3.69
N LYS A 71 16.53 2.21 -3.26
CA LYS A 71 17.68 1.69 -3.99
C LYS A 71 17.14 0.70 -5.02
N ALA A 72 17.45 0.95 -6.29
CA ALA A 72 17.36 -0.07 -7.32
C ALA A 72 17.89 -1.38 -6.73
N LEU A 73 17.05 -2.42 -6.72
CA LEU A 73 17.44 -3.71 -6.17
C LEU A 73 18.77 -4.11 -6.83
N PRO A 74 19.82 -4.41 -6.06
CA PRO A 74 21.07 -4.83 -6.64
C PRO A 74 20.82 -6.06 -7.53
N PRO A 75 21.61 -6.26 -8.60
CA PRO A 75 21.47 -7.41 -9.48
C PRO A 75 21.36 -8.72 -8.72
N VAL A 76 20.64 -9.71 -9.29
CA VAL A 76 20.37 -11.01 -8.64
C VAL A 76 21.66 -11.70 -8.14
N ALA A 77 22.77 -11.52 -8.86
CA ALA A 77 24.08 -12.05 -8.46
C ALA A 77 24.59 -11.45 -7.14
N GLU A 78 24.37 -10.15 -6.91
CA GLU A 78 24.74 -9.47 -5.67
C GLU A 78 23.79 -9.86 -4.53
N LEU A 79 22.48 -10.01 -4.81
CA LEU A 79 21.52 -10.50 -3.81
C LEU A 79 21.87 -11.92 -3.32
N PHE A 80 22.37 -12.79 -4.21
CA PHE A 80 22.80 -14.13 -3.82
C PHE A 80 24.05 -14.11 -2.91
N ALA A 81 24.94 -13.14 -3.12
CA ALA A 81 26.13 -12.95 -2.30
C ALA A 81 25.84 -12.27 -0.94
N MET A 82 24.68 -11.60 -0.81
CA MET A 82 24.27 -10.99 0.46
C MET A 82 23.88 -12.06 1.48
N LYS A 83 24.72 -12.22 2.51
CA LYS A 83 24.44 -13.14 3.61
C LYS A 83 23.54 -12.47 4.65
N GLY A 84 22.35 -13.02 4.84
CA GLY A 84 21.46 -12.62 5.93
C GLY A 84 22.05 -12.95 7.31
N ASP A 85 21.63 -12.21 8.32
CA ASP A 85 21.95 -12.47 9.72
C ASP A 85 20.74 -13.13 10.39
N ALA A 86 20.92 -14.37 10.84
CA ALA A 86 19.85 -15.16 11.44
C ALA A 86 19.29 -14.53 12.73
N LYS A 87 20.10 -13.82 13.50
CA LYS A 87 19.65 -13.16 14.74
C LYS A 87 18.76 -11.97 14.41
N ARG A 88 19.19 -11.11 13.48
CA ARG A 88 18.38 -9.98 12.97
C ARG A 88 17.14 -10.46 12.23
N GLY A 89 17.23 -11.58 11.52
CA GLY A 89 16.07 -12.22 10.89
C GLY A 89 15.03 -12.69 11.91
N ALA A 90 15.47 -13.33 12.99
CA ALA A 90 14.58 -13.74 14.08
C ALA A 90 13.87 -12.54 14.72
N GLU A 91 14.57 -11.42 14.90
CA GLU A 91 13.97 -10.18 15.42
C GLU A 91 12.90 -9.62 14.46
N VAL A 92 13.20 -9.50 13.16
CA VAL A 92 12.27 -8.94 12.16
C VAL A 92 11.05 -9.82 11.92
N PHE A 93 11.21 -11.14 11.89
CA PHE A 93 10.13 -12.10 11.64
C PHE A 93 9.42 -12.56 12.91
N SER A 94 9.88 -12.13 14.09
CA SER A 94 9.15 -12.37 15.33
C SER A 94 7.81 -11.63 15.32
N PRO A 95 6.74 -12.24 15.85
CA PRO A 95 5.42 -11.62 15.92
C PRO A 95 5.38 -10.32 16.75
N ALA A 96 6.44 -10.02 17.51
CA ALA A 96 6.64 -8.75 18.21
C ALA A 96 7.09 -7.60 17.27
N ALA A 97 7.88 -7.87 16.23
CA ALA A 97 8.37 -6.86 15.29
C ALA A 97 7.44 -6.61 14.10
N SER A 98 6.54 -7.55 13.77
CA SER A 98 5.50 -7.33 12.75
C SER A 98 4.50 -6.22 13.12
N LYS A 99 4.56 -5.70 14.35
CA LYS A 99 3.81 -4.52 14.81
C LYS A 99 4.50 -3.17 14.59
N ALA A 100 5.75 -3.15 14.14
CA ALA A 100 6.53 -1.92 14.07
C ALA A 100 6.45 -1.20 12.70
N LYS A 101 5.23 -0.83 12.27
CA LYS A 101 4.99 0.47 11.60
C LYS A 101 3.50 0.86 11.53
N SER A 102 2.89 1.14 12.68
CA SER A 102 1.92 2.24 12.79
C SER A 102 1.93 2.79 14.23
N PRO A 103 2.09 4.11 14.45
CA PRO A 103 2.43 4.67 15.75
C PRO A 103 1.17 5.09 16.53
N SER A 104 0.63 4.28 17.46
CA SER A 104 -0.41 4.81 18.36
C SER A 104 -0.80 4.02 19.64
N CYS A 105 -0.25 2.87 19.98
CA CYS A 105 -0.76 2.12 21.15
C CYS A 105 0.25 2.02 22.29
N PRO A 106 -0.01 2.63 23.47
CA PRO A 106 0.86 2.52 24.63
C PRO A 106 0.83 1.09 25.23
N PRO A 107 1.90 0.67 25.92
CA PRO A 107 2.03 -0.68 26.43
C PRO A 107 1.39 -0.79 27.81
N ALA A 108 0.14 -1.24 27.88
CA ALA A 108 -0.40 -1.75 29.13
C ALA A 108 -1.44 -2.81 28.82
N CYS A 109 -1.07 -4.09 29.00
CA CYS A 109 -1.92 -5.07 29.66
C CYS A 109 -1.06 -6.28 30.01
N ASN A 110 -0.57 -6.23 31.25
CA ASN A 110 -0.10 -7.38 31.99
C ASN A 110 -1.33 -8.17 32.47
N ARG A 111 -1.32 -9.48 32.19
CA ARG A 111 -1.99 -10.58 32.93
C ARG A 111 -3.53 -10.72 32.91
N PRO A 112 -4.10 -11.91 33.23
CA PRO A 112 -3.52 -13.08 33.94
C PRO A 112 -2.89 -14.16 33.05
#